data_AF-S4AV39-F1
#
_entry.id   AF-S4AV39-F1
#
_cell.length_a   1.000
_cell.length_b   1.000
_cell.length_c   1.000
_cell.angle_alpha   90.00
_cell.angle_beta   90.00
_cell.angle_gamma   90.00
#
_symmetry.space_group_name_H-M   'P 1'
#
loop_
_entity.id
_entity.type
_entity.pdbx_description
1 polymer ?
#
loop_
_entity_poly.entity_id
_entity_poly.type
_entity_poly.pdbx_seq_one_letter_code
_entity_poly.pdbx_strand_id
1 'polypeptide(L)' 'MDIQLLAAWIRGRYAQLRAARDAGATSTELAVIAGALLVGAGLLVAALRTKLGEKIGIINGG' A
#
# COMPACT_ATOMS: atom_id res chain seq x y z
N MET A 1 -4.06 4.07 -10.99
CA MET A 1 -4.35 4.65 -9.67
C MET A 1 -3.22 5.60 -9.33
N ASP A 2 -3.51 6.86 -9.00
CA ASP A 2 -2.50 7.83 -8.56
C ASP A 2 -1.93 7.44 -7.17
N ILE A 3 -0.71 7.89 -6.88
CA ILE A 3 0.01 7.61 -5.63
C ILE A 3 -0.72 8.16 -4.41
N GLN A 4 -1.43 9.30 -4.54
CA GLN A 4 -2.24 9.86 -3.45
C GLN A 4 -3.43 8.96 -3.14
N LEU A 5 -4.08 8.43 -4.19
CA LEU A 5 -5.19 7.49 -4.05
C LEU A 5 -4.72 6.17 -3.42
N LEU A 6 -3.54 5.67 -3.80
CA LEU A 6 -2.93 4.48 -3.17
C LEU A 6 -2.60 4.73 -1.68
N ALA A 7 -2.02 5.89 -1.36
CA ALA A 7 -1.72 6.26 0.03
C ALA A 7 -2.99 6.45 0.89
N ALA A 8 -4.05 7.02 0.32
CA ALA A 8 -5.35 7.12 0.99
C ALA A 8 -5.96 5.73 1.22
N TRP A 9 -5.90 4.85 0.22
CA TRP A 9 -6.38 3.47 0.31
C TRP A 9 -5.66 2.67 1.40
N ILE A 10 -4.32 2.74 1.47
CA ILE A 10 -3.51 2.06 2.50
C ILE A 10 -3.91 2.56 3.90
N ARG A 11 -4.03 3.88 4.09
CA ARG A 11 -4.46 4.47 5.37
C ARG A 11 -5.86 3.98 5.77
N GLY A 12 -6.79 3.88 4.82
CA GLY A 12 -8.12 3.33 5.05
C GLY A 12 -8.11 1.87 5.49
N ARG A 13 -7.32 1.02 4.83
CA ARG A 13 -7.18 -0.40 5.22
C ARG A 13 -6.52 -0.57 6.59
N TYR A 14 -5.56 0.30 6.93
CA TYR A 14 -4.93 0.29 8.25
C TYR A 14 -5.91 0.70 9.36
N ALA A 15 -6.71 1.74 9.13
CA ALA A 15 -7.78 2.13 10.05
C ALA A 15 -8.80 1.00 10.23
N GLN A 16 -9.17 0.32 9.14
CA GLN A 16 -10.05 -0.85 9.17
C GLN A 16 -9.46 -2.01 9.98
N LEU A 17 -8.16 -2.30 9.82
CA LEU A 17 -7.47 -3.33 10.60
C LEU A 17 -7.50 -3.02 12.09
N ARG A 18 -7.25 -1.76 12.45
CA ARG A 18 -7.27 -1.31 13.85
C ARG A 18 -8.66 -1.43 14.45
N ALA A 19 -9.68 -0.91 13.74
CA ALA A 19 -11.06 -1.01 14.19
C ALA A 19 -11.54 -2.48 14.32
N ALA A 20 -11.18 -3.34 13.36
CA ALA A 20 -11.51 -4.76 13.42
C ALA A 20 -10.85 -5.47 14.61
N ARG A 21 -9.58 -5.15 14.89
CA ARG A 21 -8.88 -5.66 16.07
C ARG A 21 -9.55 -5.22 17.36
N ASP A 22 -9.90 -3.94 17.47
CA ASP A 22 -10.53 -3.38 18.66
C ASP A 22 -11.96 -3.92 18.86
N ALA A 23 -12.65 -4.27 17.77
CA ALA A 23 -13.96 -4.93 17.79
C ALA A 23 -13.91 -6.45 18.08
N GLY A 24 -12.72 -7.03 18.26
CA GLY A 24 -12.55 -8.46 18.53
C GLY A 24 -12.76 -9.36 17.31
N ALA A 25 -12.48 -8.87 16.10
CA ALA A 25 -12.55 -9.66 14.88
C ALA A 25 -11.65 -10.91 14.96
N THR A 26 -12.05 -11.96 14.26
CA THR A 26 -11.33 -13.24 14.22
C THR A 26 -9.97 -13.09 13.55
N SER A 27 -9.02 -13.98 13.91
CA SER A 27 -7.68 -13.98 13.32
C SER A 27 -7.71 -14.08 11.78
N THR A 28 -8.68 -14.77 11.21
CA THR A 28 -8.87 -14.89 9.76
C THR A 28 -9.27 -13.55 9.12
N GLU A 29 -10.20 -12.82 9.72
CA GLU A 29 -10.63 -11.50 9.23
C GLU A 29 -9.48 -10.49 9.29
N LEU A 30 -8.71 -10.51 10.38
CA LEU A 30 -7.50 -9.69 10.52
C LEU A 30 -6.44 -10.06 9.47
N ALA A 31 -6.25 -11.36 9.19
CA ALA A 31 -5.31 -11.83 8.19
C ALA A 31 -5.70 -11.37 6.77
N VAL A 32 -6.98 -11.34 6.43
CA VAL A 32 -7.45 -10.83 5.13
C VAL A 32 -7.17 -9.34 4.99
N ILE A 33 -7.47 -8.54 6.02
CA ILE A 33 -7.23 -7.08 6.00
C ILE A 33 -5.71 -6.79 5.96
N ALA A 34 -4.92 -7.54 6.73
CA ALA A 34 -3.46 -7.44 6.72
C ALA A 34 -2.87 -7.86 5.36
N GLY A 35 -3.40 -8.91 4.73
CA GLY A 35 -3.01 -9.33 3.39
C GLY A 35 -3.24 -8.23 2.35
N ALA A 36 -4.39 -7.57 2.38
CA ALA A 36 -4.66 -6.42 1.52
C ALA A 36 -3.66 -5.27 1.76
N LEU A 37 -3.30 -5.00 3.01
CA LEU A 37 -2.28 -3.98 3.35
C LEU A 37 -0.91 -4.31 2.76
N LEU A 38 -0.46 -5.57 2.89
CA LEU A 38 0.83 -6.01 2.36
C LEU A 38 0.88 -5.90 0.84
N VAL A 39 -0.19 -6.31 0.14
CA VAL A 39 -0.29 -6.16 -1.32
C VAL A 39 -0.23 -4.69 -1.71
N GLY A 40 -0.97 -3.81 -1.03
CA GLY A 40 -0.93 -2.37 -1.28
C GLY A 40 0.45 -1.75 -1.06
N ALA A 41 1.15 -2.15 -0.02
CA ALA A 41 2.52 -1.72 0.25
C ALA A 41 3.48 -2.17 -0.86
N GLY A 42 3.36 -3.41 -1.33
CA GLY A 42 4.13 -3.93 -2.47
C GLY A 42 3.91 -3.11 -3.75
N LEU A 43 2.64 -2.80 -4.06
CA LEU A 43 2.29 -1.96 -5.21
C LEU A 43 2.88 -0.54 -5.09
N LEU A 44 2.88 0.04 -3.89
CA LEU A 44 3.45 1.36 -3.65
C LEU A 44 4.96 1.35 -3.90
N VAL A 45 5.68 0.35 -3.36
CA VAL A 45 7.12 0.20 -3.56
C VAL A 45 7.43 0.02 -5.05
N ALA A 46 6.69 -0.83 -5.75
CA ALA A 46 6.86 -1.03 -7.19
C ALA A 46 6.64 0.27 -7.97
N ALA A 47 5.56 1.00 -7.69
CA ALA A 47 5.26 2.28 -8.33
C ALA A 47 6.36 3.33 -8.09
N LEU A 48 6.88 3.42 -6.86
CA LEU A 48 7.99 4.31 -6.52
C LEU A 48 9.27 3.92 -7.26
N ARG A 49 9.62 2.62 -7.30
CA ARG A 49 10.82 2.13 -8.01
C ARG A 49 10.74 2.41 -9.50
N THR A 50 9.58 2.21 -10.13
CA THR A 50 9.38 2.55 -11.54
C THR A 50 9.54 4.06 -11.78
N LYS A 51 8.93 4.91 -10.94
CA LYS A 51 9.06 6.37 -11.08
C LYS A 51 10.46 6.90 -10.81
N LEU A 52 11.17 6.33 -9.85
CA LEU A 52 12.58 6.66 -9.62
C LEU A 52 13.45 6.19 -10.78
N GLY A 53 13.21 4.99 -11.31
CA GLY A 53 13.90 4.47 -12.50
C GLY A 53 13.72 5.37 -13.72
N GLU A 54 12.48 5.81 -14.00
CA GLU A 54 12.20 6.79 -15.07
C GLU A 54 12.99 8.09 -14.86
N LYS A 55 12.99 8.65 -13.64
CA LYS A 55 13.75 9.87 -13.33
C LYS A 55 15.26 9.68 -13.47
N ILE A 56 15.80 8.57 -13.00
CA ILE A 56 17.22 8.26 -13.12
C ILE A 56 17.61 8.07 -14.59
N GLY A 57 16.77 7.43 -15.39
CA GLY A 57 16.96 7.29 -16.84
C GLY A 57 17.01 8.64 -17.56
N ILE A 58 16.14 9.58 -17.18
CA ILE A 58 16.18 10.96 -17.69
C ILE A 58 17.49 11.67 -17.30
N ILE A 59 18.01 11.46 -16.09
CA ILE A 59 19.25 12.11 -15.60
C ILE A 59 20.51 11.51 -16.26
N ASN A 60 20.56 10.19 -16.45
CA ASN A 60 21.75 9.48 -16.94
C ASN A 60 21.92 9.48 -18.46
N GLY A 61 21.08 10.22 -19.21
CA GLY A 61 21.21 10.39 -20.64
C GLY A 61 20.11 9.67 -21.43
N GLY A 62 18.97 10.35 -21.55
CA GLY A 62 18.38 10.60 -22.85
C GLY A 62 19.05 11.80 -23.50
#